data_AF-A0A947KKW6-F1
#
_entry.id   AF-A0A947KKW6-F1
#
_cell.length_a   1.000
_cell.length_b   1.000
_cell.length_c   1.000
_cell.angle_alpha   90.00
_cell.angle_beta   90.00
_cell.angle_gamma   90.00
#
_symmetry.space_group_name_H-M   'P 1'
#
loop_
_entity.id
_entity.type
_entity.pdbx_description
1 polymer ?
#
loop_
_entity_poly.entity_id
_entity_poly.type
_entity_poly.pdbx_seq_one_letter_code
_entity_poly.pdbx_strand_id
1 'polypeptide(L)'
;MKILKETITKYLSAQYDKAKRIIISPAFLALFLAGLVESQYYHIRHLKNMVAEPITTIIFFAFLYIVGLLVAEAIFKIFTSFDSSFDGQIKSNVEEIVTESKRYLYIVSPYISPGNLLVELILKAAKSGIKVTVIHHSSQLSNPDLLIFLRRLIEVGGEMYHHPKIHAKIYMNESSVLITSMNLITSSFDNSFESGIYTSYYSIRKECTNYIKNTILDSDLIKKTIEEDFNIKTGYCIRTGVEIPFNSLKPVEYKAYLSSGQNRNGKYCHFCGEKADTSVLDPFCEKHKNIKE
;
A
#
# COMPACT_ATOMS: atom_id res chain seq x y z
N MET A 1 -44.98 -18.45 4.58
CA MET A 1 -44.00 -17.74 3.70
C MET A 1 -42.97 -16.91 4.46
N LYS A 2 -43.35 -16.03 5.39
CA LYS A 2 -42.41 -15.16 6.14
C LYS A 2 -41.37 -15.91 6.98
N ILE A 3 -41.82 -16.92 7.74
CA ILE A 3 -40.97 -17.78 8.59
C ILE A 3 -39.98 -18.60 7.75
N LEU A 4 -40.40 -19.10 6.59
CA LEU A 4 -39.54 -19.85 5.66
C LEU A 4 -38.44 -18.95 5.09
N LYS A 5 -38.78 -17.72 4.70
CA LYS A 5 -37.82 -16.72 4.20
C LYS A 5 -36.80 -16.33 5.27
N GLU A 6 -37.23 -16.10 6.50
CA GLU A 6 -36.34 -15.79 7.63
C GLU A 6 -35.41 -16.96 7.98
N THR A 7 -35.94 -18.19 7.95
CA THR A 7 -35.16 -19.41 8.23
C THR A 7 -34.11 -19.65 7.14
N ILE A 8 -34.48 -19.50 5.87
CA ILE A 8 -33.55 -19.62 4.73
C ILE A 8 -32.49 -18.53 4.78
N THR A 9 -32.87 -17.28 5.09
CA THR A 9 -31.92 -16.17 5.17
C THR A 9 -30.89 -16.38 6.28
N LYS A 10 -31.34 -16.86 7.45
CA LYS A 10 -30.49 -17.15 8.60
C LYS A 10 -29.57 -18.37 8.35
N TYR A 11 -30.07 -19.37 7.63
CA TYR A 11 -29.27 -20.51 7.20
C TYR A 11 -28.20 -20.11 6.18
N LEU A 12 -28.57 -19.31 5.16
CA LEU A 12 -27.65 -18.81 4.15
C LEU A 12 -26.59 -17.88 4.75
N SER A 13 -26.94 -17.02 5.71
CA SER A 13 -25.97 -16.16 6.40
C SER A 13 -24.98 -16.96 7.24
N ALA A 14 -25.45 -18.00 7.95
CA ALA A 14 -24.59 -18.88 8.73
C ALA A 14 -23.64 -19.73 7.86
N GLN A 15 -24.09 -20.14 6.67
CA GLN A 15 -23.25 -20.82 5.69
C GLN A 15 -22.27 -19.86 5.02
N TYR A 16 -22.65 -18.61 4.76
CA TYR A 16 -21.79 -17.56 4.24
C TYR A 16 -20.63 -17.24 5.22
N ASP A 17 -20.93 -17.12 6.52
CA ASP A 17 -19.91 -16.90 7.55
C ASP A 17 -18.97 -18.09 7.74
N LYS A 18 -19.44 -19.33 7.53
CA LYS A 18 -18.59 -20.53 7.49
C LYS A 18 -17.73 -20.60 6.22
N ALA A 19 -18.28 -20.24 5.06
CA ALA A 19 -17.57 -20.23 3.79
C ALA A 19 -16.43 -19.18 3.77
N LYS A 20 -16.58 -18.08 4.52
CA LYS A 20 -15.58 -17.03 4.68
C LYS A 20 -14.25 -17.51 5.31
N ARG A 21 -14.22 -18.70 5.92
CA ARG A 21 -13.02 -19.29 6.56
C ARG A 21 -12.34 -20.39 5.75
N ILE A 22 -12.91 -20.78 4.61
CA ILE A 22 -12.39 -21.89 3.81
C ILE A 22 -11.65 -21.29 2.63
N ILE A 23 -10.32 -21.40 2.64
CA ILE A 23 -9.53 -21.30 1.41
C ILE A 23 -10.07 -22.41 0.50
N ILE A 24 -10.88 -22.04 -0.48
CA ILE A 24 -11.42 -22.99 -1.46
C ILE A 24 -10.26 -23.35 -2.37
N SER A 25 -9.49 -24.37 -1.99
CA SER A 25 -8.58 -25.01 -2.93
C SER A 25 -9.41 -25.54 -4.11
N PRO A 26 -8.89 -25.54 -5.34
CA PRO A 26 -9.56 -26.12 -6.50
C PRO A 26 -10.08 -27.55 -6.23
N ALA A 27 -9.40 -28.30 -5.35
CA ALA A 27 -9.81 -29.62 -4.91
C ALA A 27 -11.14 -29.62 -4.11
N PHE A 28 -11.40 -28.61 -3.27
CA PHE A 28 -12.67 -28.51 -2.53
C PHE A 28 -13.83 -28.17 -3.46
N LEU A 29 -13.61 -27.31 -4.45
CA LEU A 29 -14.61 -27.00 -5.47
C LEU A 29 -14.93 -28.23 -6.34
N ALA A 30 -13.90 -28.99 -6.73
CA ALA A 30 -14.09 -30.24 -7.46
C ALA A 30 -14.88 -31.28 -6.65
N LEU A 31 -14.58 -31.42 -5.36
CA LEU A 31 -15.32 -32.31 -4.44
C LEU A 31 -16.77 -31.87 -4.23
N PHE A 32 -17.02 -30.55 -4.10
CA PHE A 32 -18.38 -30.01 -3.98
C PHE A 32 -19.20 -30.23 -5.25
N LEU A 33 -18.61 -29.98 -6.42
CA LEU A 33 -19.26 -30.25 -7.71
C LEU A 33 -19.49 -31.75 -7.92
N ALA A 34 -18.55 -32.61 -7.54
CA ALA A 34 -18.72 -34.07 -7.59
C ALA A 34 -19.87 -34.53 -6.66
N GLY A 35 -19.96 -33.98 -5.44
CA GLY A 35 -21.05 -34.27 -4.50
C GLY A 35 -22.43 -33.83 -5.01
N LEU A 36 -22.49 -32.70 -5.73
CA LEU A 36 -23.72 -32.28 -6.41
C LEU A 36 -24.12 -33.27 -7.51
N VAL A 37 -23.17 -33.72 -8.33
CA VAL A 37 -23.42 -34.71 -9.40
C VAL A 37 -23.84 -36.06 -8.83
N GLU A 38 -23.20 -36.56 -7.77
CA GLU A 38 -23.59 -37.80 -7.09
C GLU A 38 -24.98 -37.70 -6.44
N SER A 39 -25.30 -36.56 -5.82
CA SER A 39 -26.64 -36.29 -5.29
C SER A 39 -27.70 -36.30 -6.39
N GLN A 40 -27.40 -35.73 -7.58
CA GLN A 40 -28.30 -35.80 -8.73
C GLN A 40 -28.48 -37.24 -9.23
N TYR A 41 -27.38 -38.00 -9.33
CA TYR A 41 -27.43 -39.40 -9.75
C TYR A 41 -28.24 -40.28 -8.79
N TYR A 42 -28.07 -40.08 -7.47
CA TYR A 42 -28.80 -40.79 -6.44
C TYR A 42 -30.31 -40.48 -6.47
N HIS A 43 -30.68 -39.19 -6.63
CA HIS A 43 -32.08 -38.78 -6.75
C HIS A 43 -32.74 -39.35 -8.02
N ILE A 44 -32.07 -39.32 -9.17
CA ILE A 44 -32.58 -39.88 -10.43
C ILE A 44 -32.78 -41.39 -10.31
N ARG A 45 -31.86 -42.11 -9.65
CA ARG A 45 -31.93 -43.57 -9.50
C ARG A 45 -33.05 -44.03 -8.55
N HIS A 46 -33.37 -43.23 -7.54
CA HIS A 46 -34.44 -43.54 -6.57
C HIS A 46 -35.82 -42.93 -6.89
N LEU A 47 -35.91 -42.09 -7.93
CA LEU A 47 -37.17 -41.58 -8.48
C LEU A 47 -37.98 -42.61 -9.28
N LYS A 48 -37.50 -43.85 -9.47
CA LYS A 48 -38.28 -44.91 -10.15
C LYS A 48 -39.66 -45.19 -9.51
N ASN A 49 -39.88 -44.79 -8.25
CA ASN A 49 -41.11 -45.07 -7.51
C ASN A 49 -41.87 -43.83 -7.02
N MET A 50 -41.45 -42.61 -7.39
CA MET A 50 -42.22 -41.40 -7.06
C MET A 50 -42.50 -40.63 -8.34
N VAL A 51 -43.75 -40.65 -8.75
CA VAL A 51 -44.32 -39.71 -9.72
C VAL A 51 -44.29 -38.31 -9.06
N ALA A 52 -43.10 -37.69 -9.03
CA ALA A 52 -43.01 -36.24 -8.92
C ALA A 52 -43.28 -35.71 -10.32
N GLU A 53 -44.29 -34.85 -10.48
CA GLU A 53 -44.70 -34.36 -11.79
C GLU A 53 -43.47 -33.85 -12.56
N PRO A 54 -43.26 -34.27 -13.83
CA PRO A 54 -42.04 -33.98 -14.58
C PRO A 54 -41.65 -32.49 -14.57
N ILE A 55 -42.65 -31.61 -14.48
CA ILE A 55 -42.50 -30.16 -14.35
C ILE A 55 -41.73 -29.77 -13.08
N THR A 56 -42.05 -30.35 -11.92
CA THR A 56 -41.41 -30.03 -10.63
C THR A 56 -39.93 -30.41 -10.62
N THR A 57 -39.60 -31.56 -11.20
CA THR A 57 -38.21 -32.04 -11.36
C THR A 57 -37.40 -31.11 -12.28
N ILE A 58 -37.99 -30.71 -13.42
CA ILE A 58 -37.35 -29.77 -14.36
C ILE A 58 -37.11 -28.41 -13.67
N ILE A 59 -38.09 -27.88 -12.93
CA ILE A 59 -37.97 -26.61 -12.20
C ILE A 59 -36.85 -26.69 -11.16
N PHE A 60 -36.75 -27.79 -10.42
CA PHE A 60 -35.70 -27.98 -9.42
C PHE A 60 -34.30 -27.98 -10.04
N PHE A 61 -34.09 -28.70 -11.14
CA PHE A 61 -32.80 -28.72 -11.84
C PHE A 61 -32.47 -27.38 -12.50
N ALA A 62 -33.45 -26.67 -13.07
CA ALA A 62 -33.26 -25.32 -13.59
C ALA A 62 -32.86 -24.34 -12.48
N PHE A 63 -33.48 -24.44 -11.29
CA PHE A 63 -33.11 -23.64 -10.12
C PHE A 63 -31.67 -23.93 -9.67
N LEU A 64 -31.28 -25.20 -9.54
CA LEU A 64 -29.91 -25.57 -9.17
C LEU A 64 -28.88 -25.07 -10.19
N TYR A 65 -29.19 -25.13 -11.50
CA TYR A 65 -28.32 -24.62 -12.55
C TYR A 65 -28.15 -23.10 -12.45
N ILE A 66 -29.24 -22.35 -12.25
CA ILE A 66 -29.18 -20.90 -12.05
C ILE A 66 -28.37 -20.54 -10.80
N VAL A 67 -28.59 -21.24 -9.68
CA VAL A 67 -27.80 -21.05 -8.45
C VAL A 67 -26.33 -21.36 -8.71
N GLY A 68 -26.02 -22.43 -9.45
CA GLY A 68 -24.66 -22.78 -9.85
C GLY A 68 -23.98 -21.69 -10.67
N LEU A 69 -24.69 -21.10 -11.66
CA LEU A 69 -24.19 -19.98 -12.46
C LEU A 69 -23.93 -18.74 -11.60
N LEU A 70 -24.84 -18.39 -10.69
CA LEU A 70 -24.67 -17.24 -9.79
C LEU A 70 -23.48 -17.42 -8.84
N VAL A 71 -23.26 -18.64 -8.32
CA VAL A 71 -22.11 -18.97 -7.49
C VAL A 71 -20.82 -18.91 -8.31
N ALA A 72 -20.81 -19.45 -9.52
CA ALA A 72 -19.64 -19.40 -10.40
C ALA A 72 -19.28 -17.95 -10.77
N GLU A 73 -20.26 -17.11 -11.08
CA GLU A 73 -20.04 -15.69 -11.38
C GLU A 73 -19.50 -14.93 -10.15
N ALA A 74 -20.02 -15.22 -8.95
CA ALA A 74 -19.53 -14.63 -7.72
C ALA A 74 -18.07 -15.05 -7.43
N ILE A 75 -17.74 -16.33 -7.61
CA ILE A 75 -16.38 -16.85 -7.45
C ILE A 75 -15.45 -16.21 -8.50
N PHE A 76 -15.88 -16.14 -9.76
CA PHE A 76 -15.10 -15.53 -10.83
C PHE A 76 -14.81 -14.06 -10.55
N LYS A 77 -15.82 -13.28 -10.12
CA LYS A 77 -15.65 -11.87 -9.70
C LYS A 77 -14.70 -11.72 -8.52
N ILE A 78 -14.70 -12.66 -7.56
CA ILE A 78 -13.74 -12.66 -6.46
C ILE A 78 -12.33 -12.86 -7.02
N PHE A 79 -12.10 -13.91 -7.81
CA PHE A 79 -10.78 -14.20 -8.38
C PHE A 79 -10.24 -13.11 -9.30
N THR A 80 -11.09 -12.44 -10.08
CA THR A 80 -10.66 -11.34 -10.96
C THR A 80 -10.54 -9.99 -10.25
N SER A 81 -11.03 -9.87 -9.01
CA SER A 81 -10.94 -8.63 -8.23
C SER A 81 -9.62 -8.44 -7.46
N PHE A 82 -8.74 -9.43 -7.54
CA PHE A 82 -7.40 -9.40 -6.96
C PHE A 82 -6.37 -9.37 -8.07
N ASP A 83 -5.81 -8.19 -8.33
CA ASP A 83 -4.62 -8.08 -9.15
C ASP A 83 -3.41 -8.37 -8.26
N SER A 84 -2.94 -9.62 -8.31
CA SER A 84 -1.63 -9.96 -7.78
C SER A 84 -0.60 -9.13 -8.52
N SER A 85 0.07 -8.24 -7.79
CA SER A 85 1.06 -7.32 -8.34
C SER A 85 2.45 -7.77 -7.92
N PHE A 86 3.34 -7.90 -8.89
CA PHE A 86 4.72 -8.33 -8.67
C PHE A 86 5.69 -7.27 -9.18
N ASP A 87 6.79 -7.07 -8.43
CA ASP A 87 7.94 -6.24 -8.81
C ASP A 87 7.56 -4.87 -9.41
N GLY A 88 7.92 -4.60 -10.67
CA GLY A 88 7.71 -3.31 -11.34
C GLY A 88 6.25 -2.83 -11.37
N GLN A 89 5.27 -3.74 -11.29
CA GLN A 89 3.86 -3.37 -11.21
C GLN A 89 3.52 -2.70 -9.86
N ILE A 90 4.19 -3.09 -8.78
CA ILE A 90 3.97 -2.53 -7.44
C ILE A 90 4.37 -1.05 -7.43
N LYS A 91 5.46 -0.68 -8.11
CA LYS A 91 5.86 0.72 -8.26
C LYS A 91 4.77 1.56 -8.93
N SER A 92 4.30 1.10 -10.10
CA SER A 92 3.24 1.78 -10.84
C SER A 92 1.96 1.91 -10.03
N ASN A 93 1.60 0.88 -9.25
CA ASN A 93 0.43 0.93 -8.36
C ASN A 93 0.58 1.95 -7.24
N VAL A 94 1.78 2.12 -6.67
CA VAL A 94 2.04 3.18 -5.67
C VAL A 94 1.87 4.56 -6.31
N GLU A 95 2.44 4.76 -7.50
CA GLU A 95 2.28 6.01 -8.24
C GLU A 95 0.80 6.29 -8.54
N GLU A 96 0.06 5.28 -9.03
CA GLU A 96 -1.38 5.36 -9.30
C GLU A 96 -2.19 5.73 -8.05
N ILE A 97 -1.93 5.08 -6.90
CA ILE A 97 -2.58 5.41 -5.63
C ILE A 97 -2.38 6.87 -5.26
N VAL A 98 -1.17 7.39 -5.42
CA VAL A 98 -0.86 8.79 -5.10
C VAL A 98 -1.53 9.74 -6.09
N THR A 99 -1.45 9.47 -7.40
CA THR A 99 -2.00 10.37 -8.44
C THR A 99 -3.52 10.39 -8.47
N GLU A 100 -4.17 9.26 -8.19
CA GLU A 100 -5.64 9.13 -8.23
C GLU A 100 -6.33 9.51 -6.92
N SER A 101 -5.58 9.89 -5.88
CA SER A 101 -6.14 10.32 -4.60
C SER A 101 -6.99 11.58 -4.76
N LYS A 102 -8.21 11.60 -4.18
CA LYS A 102 -9.12 12.76 -4.19
C LYS A 102 -9.60 13.17 -2.81
N ARG A 103 -9.56 12.27 -1.81
CA ARG A 103 -10.08 12.55 -0.46
C ARG A 103 -9.03 12.34 0.62
N TYR A 104 -8.34 11.20 0.58
CA TYR A 104 -7.27 10.91 1.51
C TYR A 104 -6.21 10.04 0.86
N LEU A 105 -5.01 10.09 1.42
CA LEU A 105 -3.89 9.23 1.07
C LEU A 105 -3.24 8.74 2.37
N TYR A 106 -3.23 7.43 2.60
CA TYR A 106 -2.45 6.80 3.66
C TYR A 106 -1.21 6.15 3.07
N ILE A 107 -0.05 6.46 3.66
CA ILE A 107 1.22 5.80 3.37
C ILE A 107 1.73 5.23 4.68
N VAL A 108 1.65 3.92 4.85
CA VAL A 108 2.18 3.20 6.01
C VAL A 108 3.36 2.38 5.54
N SER A 109 4.55 2.64 6.04
CA SER A 109 5.75 1.87 5.70
C SER A 109 6.83 2.10 6.74
N PRO A 110 7.54 1.07 7.24
CA PRO A 110 8.56 1.29 8.26
C PRO A 110 9.73 2.14 7.75
N TYR A 111 10.06 2.01 6.46
CA TYR A 111 11.15 2.69 5.82
C TYR A 111 10.67 3.47 4.60
N ILE A 112 10.89 4.79 4.63
CA ILE A 112 10.41 5.73 3.61
C ILE A 112 11.60 6.52 3.06
N SER A 113 11.80 6.38 1.75
CA SER A 113 12.69 7.16 0.89
C SER A 113 12.17 7.03 -0.56
N PRO A 114 11.05 7.70 -0.91
CA PRO A 114 10.27 7.43 -2.13
C PRO A 114 10.96 7.87 -3.43
N GLY A 115 12.06 8.61 -3.33
CA GLY A 115 12.66 9.33 -4.44
C GLY A 115 11.90 10.62 -4.77
N ASN A 116 12.56 11.50 -5.52
CA ASN A 116 12.10 12.87 -5.69
C ASN A 116 10.77 12.99 -6.45
N LEU A 117 10.59 12.19 -7.50
CA LEU A 117 9.35 12.21 -8.30
C LEU A 117 8.12 11.93 -7.42
N LEU A 118 8.16 10.83 -6.66
CA LEU A 118 7.03 10.43 -5.82
C LEU A 118 6.82 11.39 -4.65
N VAL A 119 7.90 11.96 -4.10
CA VAL A 119 7.79 13.06 -3.11
C VAL A 119 7.00 14.24 -3.69
N GLU A 120 7.32 14.72 -4.90
CA GLU A 120 6.59 15.83 -5.51
C GLU A 120 5.11 15.50 -5.75
N LEU A 121 4.80 14.27 -6.13
CA LEU A 121 3.41 13.81 -6.31
C LEU A 121 2.65 13.81 -4.98
N ILE A 122 3.24 13.32 -3.89
CA ILE A 122 2.63 13.32 -2.56
C ILE A 122 2.39 14.76 -2.07
N LEU A 123 3.37 15.64 -2.23
CA LEU A 123 3.25 17.05 -1.84
C LEU A 123 2.18 17.77 -2.66
N LYS A 124 2.08 17.48 -3.97
CA LYS A 124 1.02 18.02 -4.82
C LYS A 124 -0.36 17.57 -4.36
N ALA A 125 -0.52 16.31 -3.93
CA ALA A 125 -1.77 15.82 -3.40
C ALA A 125 -2.17 16.58 -2.13
N ALA A 126 -1.25 16.72 -1.16
CA ALA A 126 -1.49 17.48 0.07
C ALA A 126 -1.85 18.95 -0.22
N LYS A 127 -1.10 19.63 -1.09
CA LYS A 127 -1.38 21.01 -1.55
C LYS A 127 -2.76 21.17 -2.18
N SER A 128 -3.33 20.11 -2.74
CA SER A 128 -4.66 20.11 -3.35
C SER A 128 -5.79 19.89 -2.34
N GLY A 129 -5.48 19.90 -1.04
CA GLY A 129 -6.46 19.72 0.05
C GLY A 129 -6.80 18.26 0.36
N ILE A 130 -6.09 17.30 -0.23
CA ILE A 130 -6.25 15.87 0.08
C ILE A 130 -5.64 15.60 1.46
N LYS A 131 -6.36 14.85 2.32
CA LYS A 131 -5.82 14.46 3.63
C LYS A 131 -4.72 13.41 3.46
N VAL A 132 -3.46 13.85 3.43
CA VAL A 132 -2.30 12.97 3.37
C VAL A 132 -1.82 12.63 4.77
N THR A 133 -1.74 11.34 5.10
CA THR A 133 -1.22 10.83 6.37
C THR A 133 -0.14 9.79 6.10
N VAL A 134 1.06 10.03 6.61
CA VAL A 134 2.19 9.10 6.48
C VAL A 134 2.58 8.57 7.85
N ILE A 135 2.80 7.27 7.95
CA ILE A 135 3.15 6.57 9.19
C ILE A 135 4.43 5.75 8.97
N HIS A 136 5.46 6.03 9.76
CA HIS A 136 6.77 5.38 9.64
C HIS A 136 7.28 4.74 10.93
N HIS A 137 8.39 4.01 10.84
CA HIS A 137 9.05 3.47 12.03
C HIS A 137 9.81 4.57 12.78
N SER A 138 9.75 4.55 14.12
CA SER A 138 10.37 5.59 14.96
C SER A 138 11.89 5.70 14.83
N SER A 139 12.57 4.60 14.46
CA SER A 139 14.02 4.63 14.21
C SER A 139 14.44 5.51 13.04
N GLN A 140 13.50 5.92 12.18
CA GLN A 140 13.84 6.77 11.03
C GLN A 140 13.96 8.26 11.37
N LEU A 141 13.68 8.68 12.61
CA LEU A 141 13.85 10.09 13.00
C LEU A 141 15.31 10.57 12.93
N SER A 142 16.28 9.66 12.86
CA SER A 142 17.68 9.99 12.59
C SER A 142 18.03 10.10 11.10
N ASN A 143 17.08 9.85 10.18
CA ASN A 143 17.32 9.89 8.74
C ASN A 143 17.06 11.30 8.18
N PRO A 144 18.10 12.06 7.76
CA PRO A 144 17.92 13.41 7.26
C PRO A 144 16.98 13.48 6.06
N ASP A 145 17.09 12.55 5.09
CA ASP A 145 16.27 12.56 3.88
C ASP A 145 14.78 12.42 4.21
N LEU A 146 14.45 11.58 5.19
CA LEU A 146 13.09 11.46 5.69
C LEU A 146 12.64 12.78 6.31
N LEU A 147 13.42 13.35 7.24
CA LEU A 147 13.05 14.58 7.96
C LEU A 147 12.77 15.75 7.00
N ILE A 148 13.50 15.85 5.89
CA ILE A 148 13.24 16.84 4.82
C ILE A 148 11.86 16.62 4.21
N PHE A 149 11.58 15.39 3.81
CA PHE A 149 10.29 15.05 3.24
C PHE A 149 9.16 15.33 4.24
N LEU A 150 9.33 14.96 5.51
CA LEU A 150 8.33 15.19 6.55
C LEU A 150 8.06 16.69 6.75
N ARG A 151 9.12 17.50 6.86
CA ARG A 151 8.99 18.95 6.99
C ARG A 151 8.20 19.55 5.82
N ARG A 152 8.61 19.24 4.58
CA ARG A 152 7.93 19.72 3.37
C ARG A 152 6.46 19.29 3.32
N LEU A 153 6.15 18.10 3.82
CA LEU A 153 4.78 17.57 3.84
C LEU A 153 3.93 18.26 4.91
N ILE A 154 4.47 18.51 6.10
CA ILE A 154 3.78 19.27 7.16
C ILE A 154 3.49 20.70 6.72
N GLU A 155 4.45 21.38 6.07
CA GLU A 155 4.31 22.74 5.53
C GLU A 155 3.12 22.89 4.57
N VAL A 156 2.73 21.81 3.88
CA VAL A 156 1.62 21.79 2.92
C VAL A 156 0.34 21.16 3.48
N GLY A 157 0.28 20.95 4.81
CA GLY A 157 -0.90 20.46 5.52
C GLY A 157 -1.01 18.93 5.63
N GLY A 158 0.05 18.19 5.30
CA GLY A 158 0.10 16.74 5.54
C GLY A 158 0.30 16.39 7.02
N GLU A 159 -0.13 15.19 7.40
CA GLU A 159 0.04 14.67 8.76
C GLU A 159 1.08 13.54 8.78
N MET A 160 1.94 13.57 9.79
CA MET A 160 3.03 12.63 9.97
C MET A 160 2.94 11.97 11.33
N TYR A 161 3.11 10.64 11.37
CA TYR A 161 3.16 9.87 12.61
C TYR A 161 4.28 8.83 12.57
N HIS A 162 4.75 8.44 13.75
CA HIS A 162 5.72 7.35 13.88
C HIS A 162 5.36 6.42 15.03
N HIS A 163 5.68 5.14 14.86
CA HIS A 163 5.45 4.13 15.89
C HIS A 163 6.57 3.07 15.87
N PRO A 164 7.09 2.62 17.03
CA PRO A 164 8.25 1.72 17.12
C PRO A 164 7.96 0.26 16.75
N LYS A 165 6.80 -0.02 16.17
CA LYS A 165 6.34 -1.37 15.79
C LYS A 165 5.73 -1.41 14.39
N ILE A 166 5.86 -0.33 13.62
CA ILE A 166 5.45 -0.37 12.22
C ILE A 166 6.35 -1.35 11.49
N HIS A 167 5.73 -2.33 10.85
CA HIS A 167 6.36 -3.16 9.82
C HIS A 167 5.44 -3.38 8.61
N ALA A 168 4.16 -3.04 8.75
CA ALA A 168 3.19 -3.07 7.66
C ALA A 168 3.62 -2.12 6.52
N LYS A 169 3.38 -2.55 5.28
CA LYS A 169 3.46 -1.67 4.12
C LYS A 169 2.10 -1.64 3.44
N ILE A 170 1.41 -0.52 3.63
CA ILE A 170 0.06 -0.30 3.13
C ILE A 170 0.02 1.09 2.52
N TYR A 171 -0.32 1.15 1.24
CA TYR A 171 -0.51 2.39 0.50
C TYR A 171 -1.98 2.41 0.05
N MET A 172 -2.73 3.47 0.34
CA MET A 172 -4.13 3.49 -0.06
C MET A 172 -4.72 4.89 -0.14
N ASN A 173 -5.74 5.01 -0.98
CA ASN A 173 -6.59 6.18 -1.09
C ASN A 173 -8.07 5.76 -0.95
N GLU A 174 -9.01 6.62 -1.37
CA GLU A 174 -10.44 6.31 -1.31
C GLU A 174 -10.98 5.32 -2.35
N SER A 175 -10.19 4.94 -3.36
CA SER A 175 -10.59 4.02 -4.43
C SER A 175 -9.85 2.69 -4.40
N SER A 176 -8.58 2.67 -4.01
CA SER A 176 -7.71 1.49 -4.05
C SER A 176 -6.80 1.35 -2.82
N VAL A 177 -6.30 0.13 -2.61
CA VAL A 177 -5.30 -0.22 -1.59
C VAL A 177 -4.28 -1.18 -2.19
N LEU A 178 -3.02 -0.99 -1.79
CA LEU A 178 -1.90 -1.88 -2.03
C LEU A 178 -1.35 -2.34 -0.68
N ILE A 179 -1.40 -3.65 -0.43
CA ILE A 179 -0.74 -4.31 0.70
C ILE A 179 0.45 -5.08 0.12
N THR A 180 1.66 -4.83 0.59
CA THR A 180 2.86 -5.38 -0.06
C THR A 180 3.98 -5.70 0.93
N SER A 181 4.96 -6.49 0.48
CA SER A 181 6.27 -6.66 1.13
C SER A 181 7.20 -5.45 0.93
N MET A 182 6.89 -4.56 -0.01
CA MET A 182 7.78 -3.49 -0.45
C MET A 182 7.74 -2.26 0.48
N ASN A 183 8.90 -1.92 1.04
CA ASN A 183 9.10 -0.62 1.69
C ASN A 183 9.09 0.52 0.66
N LEU A 184 8.80 1.75 1.08
CA LEU A 184 8.72 2.88 0.15
C LEU A 184 10.12 3.47 -0.11
N ILE A 185 11.06 2.66 -0.59
CA ILE A 185 12.47 3.03 -0.82
C ILE A 185 12.80 2.90 -2.30
N THR A 186 13.46 3.91 -2.88
CA THR A 186 13.83 3.90 -4.30
C THR A 186 14.62 2.66 -4.73
N SER A 187 15.50 2.15 -3.87
CA SER A 187 16.31 0.95 -4.15
C SER A 187 15.51 -0.35 -4.18
N SER A 188 14.36 -0.41 -3.47
CA SER A 188 13.48 -1.58 -3.50
C SER A 188 12.78 -1.73 -4.86
N PHE A 189 12.60 -0.64 -5.60
CA PHE A 189 11.95 -0.70 -6.91
C PHE A 189 12.77 -1.41 -7.99
N ASP A 190 14.10 -1.35 -7.90
CA ASP A 190 14.98 -1.80 -8.98
C ASP A 190 15.73 -3.10 -8.66
N ASN A 191 15.81 -3.51 -7.37
CA ASN A 191 16.73 -4.56 -6.91
C ASN A 191 16.12 -5.58 -5.94
N SER A 192 14.80 -5.65 -5.77
CA SER A 192 14.17 -6.57 -4.82
C SER A 192 12.98 -7.29 -5.46
N PHE A 193 12.83 -8.58 -5.16
CA PHE A 193 11.64 -9.34 -5.48
C PHE A 193 10.54 -8.95 -4.50
N GLU A 194 9.47 -8.36 -5.00
CA GLU A 194 8.41 -7.79 -4.18
C GLU A 194 7.06 -8.36 -4.62
N SER A 195 6.20 -8.58 -3.64
CA SER A 195 4.85 -9.08 -3.87
C SER A 195 3.84 -8.19 -3.19
N GLY A 196 2.67 -8.04 -3.81
CA GLY A 196 1.60 -7.24 -3.24
C GLY A 196 0.25 -7.58 -3.82
N ILE A 197 -0.77 -7.18 -3.09
CA ILE A 197 -2.16 -7.24 -3.51
C ILE A 197 -2.62 -5.82 -3.74
N TYR A 198 -2.90 -5.49 -5.00
CA TYR A 198 -3.59 -4.27 -5.39
C TYR A 198 -5.07 -4.59 -5.59
N THR A 199 -5.94 -3.80 -4.97
CA THR A 199 -7.39 -4.00 -5.13
C THR A 199 -8.18 -2.73 -4.87
N SER A 200 -9.29 -2.61 -5.59
CA SER A 200 -10.30 -1.57 -5.35
C SER A 200 -11.47 -2.07 -4.48
N TYR A 201 -11.43 -3.32 -4.03
CA TYR A 201 -12.56 -3.99 -3.39
C TYR A 201 -12.92 -3.36 -2.03
N TYR A 202 -14.18 -2.97 -1.89
CA TYR A 202 -14.64 -2.14 -0.76
C TYR A 202 -14.39 -2.78 0.61
N SER A 203 -14.64 -4.10 0.77
CA SER A 203 -14.48 -4.75 2.08
C SER A 203 -13.03 -4.72 2.57
N ILE A 204 -12.06 -4.95 1.67
CA ILE A 204 -10.64 -4.95 2.00
C ILE A 204 -10.18 -3.52 2.34
N ARG A 205 -10.58 -2.54 1.53
CA ARG A 205 -10.28 -1.12 1.79
C ARG A 205 -10.86 -0.67 3.13
N LYS A 206 -12.07 -1.10 3.46
CA LYS A 206 -12.71 -0.81 4.75
C LYS A 206 -11.94 -1.44 5.91
N GLU A 207 -11.52 -2.70 5.79
CA GLU A 207 -10.72 -3.39 6.80
C GLU A 207 -9.35 -2.69 6.99
N CYS A 208 -8.65 -2.34 5.90
CA CYS A 208 -7.39 -1.60 5.96
C CYS A 208 -7.57 -0.22 6.59
N THR A 209 -8.64 0.50 6.23
CA THR A 209 -8.95 1.81 6.83
C THR A 209 -9.17 1.68 8.34
N ASN A 210 -9.93 0.67 8.77
CA ASN A 210 -10.19 0.41 10.18
C ASN A 210 -8.90 0.03 10.92
N TYR A 211 -8.04 -0.79 10.33
CA TYR A 211 -6.76 -1.16 10.91
C TYR A 211 -5.84 0.06 11.08
N ILE A 212 -5.73 0.92 10.05
CA ILE A 212 -4.93 2.15 10.14
C ILE A 212 -5.49 3.07 11.23
N LYS A 213 -6.80 3.34 11.23
CA LYS A 213 -7.41 4.33 12.12
C LYS A 213 -7.57 3.85 13.56
N ASN A 214 -8.10 2.65 13.75
CA ASN A 214 -8.53 2.14 15.05
C ASN A 214 -7.52 1.18 15.67
N THR A 215 -6.33 1.02 15.07
CA THR A 215 -5.28 0.16 15.62
C THR A 215 -3.93 0.85 15.56
N ILE A 216 -3.52 1.38 14.39
CA ILE A 216 -2.22 2.07 14.28
C ILE A 216 -2.29 3.47 14.88
N LEU A 217 -3.24 4.29 14.42
CA LEU A 217 -3.39 5.68 14.85
C LEU A 217 -4.03 5.84 16.24
N ASP A 218 -4.64 4.79 16.76
CA ASP A 218 -5.22 4.74 18.12
C ASP A 218 -4.28 4.09 19.15
N SER A 219 -3.09 3.65 18.73
CA SER A 219 -2.12 3.01 19.63
C SER A 219 -1.51 4.01 20.61
N ASP A 220 -1.36 3.64 21.88
CA ASP A 220 -0.68 4.46 22.91
C ASP A 220 0.77 4.83 22.57
N LEU A 221 1.40 4.09 21.65
CA LEU A 221 2.79 4.32 21.23
C LEU A 221 2.91 5.16 19.96
N ILE A 222 1.79 5.51 19.31
CA ILE A 222 1.81 6.41 18.15
C ILE A 222 2.22 7.81 18.62
N LYS A 223 3.10 8.44 17.87
CA LYS A 223 3.47 9.83 18.10
C LYS A 223 3.30 10.59 16.81
N LYS A 224 2.69 11.77 16.89
CA LYS A 224 2.63 12.71 15.77
C LYS A 224 4.01 13.36 15.65
N THR A 225 4.57 13.38 14.45
CA THR A 225 5.82 14.11 14.19
C THR A 225 5.51 15.61 14.24
N ILE A 226 6.32 16.35 14.99
CA ILE A 226 6.19 17.80 15.17
C ILE A 226 7.45 18.52 14.69
N GLU A 227 7.37 19.85 14.55
CA GLU A 227 8.50 20.63 14.02
C GLU A 227 9.77 20.49 14.86
N GLU A 228 9.63 20.30 16.17
CA GLU A 228 10.72 20.13 17.13
C GLU A 228 11.50 18.81 16.92
N ASP A 229 10.90 17.81 16.26
CA ASP A 229 11.59 16.58 15.88
C ASP A 229 12.61 16.82 14.75
N PHE A 230 12.52 17.94 14.04
CA PHE A 230 13.40 18.28 12.92
C PHE A 230 14.65 19.03 13.37
N ASN A 231 15.51 18.39 14.18
CA ASN A 231 16.87 18.90 14.38
C ASN A 231 17.77 18.51 13.20
N ILE A 232 17.45 19.02 12.02
CA ILE A 232 18.22 18.80 10.79
C ILE A 232 19.41 19.74 10.83
N LYS A 233 20.61 19.19 10.95
CA LYS A 233 21.84 19.96 10.77
C LYS A 233 21.87 20.54 9.36
N THR A 234 22.09 21.84 9.22
CA THR A 234 22.21 22.50 7.92
C THR A 234 23.60 22.26 7.33
N GLY A 235 23.65 22.07 6.02
CA GLY A 235 24.84 22.06 5.17
C GLY A 235 24.57 22.89 3.90
N TYR A 236 25.45 22.76 2.91
CA TYR A 236 25.41 23.58 1.71
C TYR A 236 25.62 22.73 0.46
N CYS A 237 24.86 23.01 -0.61
CA CYS A 237 25.04 22.32 -1.87
C CYS A 237 26.42 22.62 -2.41
N ILE A 238 27.23 21.59 -2.65
CA ILE A 238 28.61 21.77 -3.12
C ILE A 238 28.68 22.47 -4.49
N ARG A 239 27.58 22.53 -5.25
CA ARG A 239 27.53 23.17 -6.58
C ARG A 239 26.98 24.59 -6.58
N THR A 240 25.88 24.79 -5.87
CA THR A 240 25.12 26.04 -5.91
C THR A 240 25.36 26.92 -4.69
N GLY A 241 25.89 26.35 -3.59
CA GLY A 241 26.10 27.06 -2.32
C GLY A 241 24.81 27.33 -1.54
N VAL A 242 23.65 26.90 -2.04
CA VAL A 242 22.38 27.03 -1.31
C VAL A 242 22.34 26.10 -0.11
N GLU A 243 21.65 26.53 0.94
CA GLU A 243 21.46 25.71 2.13
C GLU A 243 20.67 24.45 1.80
N ILE A 244 21.22 23.31 2.20
CA ILE A 244 20.58 22.01 2.12
C ILE A 244 20.82 21.27 3.44
N PRO A 245 20.02 20.27 3.75
CA PRO A 245 20.25 19.35 4.87
C PRO A 245 21.64 18.70 4.80
N PHE A 246 22.32 18.64 5.95
CA PHE A 246 23.66 18.08 6.04
C PHE A 246 23.61 16.56 5.85
N ASN A 247 24.17 16.09 4.74
CA ASN A 247 24.31 14.69 4.39
C ASN A 247 25.56 14.55 3.50
N SER A 248 26.63 14.00 4.05
CA SER A 248 27.92 13.88 3.35
C SER A 248 27.83 12.98 2.11
N LEU A 249 26.89 12.03 2.11
CA LEU A 249 26.62 11.12 0.99
C LEU A 249 25.76 11.75 -0.11
N LYS A 250 25.02 12.83 0.20
CA LYS A 250 24.15 13.55 -0.73
C LYS A 250 24.38 15.07 -0.68
N PRO A 251 25.57 15.55 -1.05
CA PRO A 251 25.97 16.94 -0.84
C PRO A 251 25.47 17.92 -1.93
N VAL A 252 24.52 17.51 -2.78
CA VAL A 252 24.05 18.27 -3.95
C VAL A 252 22.52 18.42 -3.92
N GLU A 253 22.04 19.65 -4.07
CA GLU A 253 20.61 19.95 -4.23
C GLU A 253 20.03 19.28 -5.48
N TYR A 254 18.79 18.80 -5.39
CA TYR A 254 18.13 18.05 -6.46
C TYR A 254 18.09 18.79 -7.81
N LYS A 255 17.75 20.09 -7.85
CA LYS A 255 17.72 20.86 -9.11
C LYS A 255 19.10 20.90 -9.76
N ALA A 256 20.13 21.12 -8.95
CA ALA A 256 21.50 21.06 -9.41
C ALA A 256 21.84 19.65 -9.94
N TYR A 257 21.49 18.60 -9.20
CA TYR A 257 21.70 17.20 -9.61
C TYR A 257 21.09 16.88 -10.99
N LEU A 258 19.82 17.25 -11.23
CA LEU A 258 19.15 17.03 -12.52
C LEU A 258 19.84 17.75 -13.68
N SER A 259 20.28 18.99 -13.46
CA SER A 259 20.85 19.83 -14.52
C SER A 259 22.30 19.50 -14.89
N SER A 260 23.00 18.69 -14.10
CA SER A 260 24.47 18.56 -14.19
C SER A 260 24.98 17.21 -14.67
N GLY A 261 24.10 16.27 -15.03
CA GLY A 261 24.48 15.00 -15.65
C GLY A 261 25.47 14.20 -14.80
N GLN A 262 26.62 13.82 -15.39
CA GLN A 262 27.67 13.05 -14.72
C GLN A 262 28.69 13.91 -13.94
N ASN A 263 28.53 15.24 -13.89
CA ASN A 263 29.47 16.09 -13.16
C ASN A 263 29.47 15.68 -11.68
N ARG A 264 30.64 15.41 -11.11
CA ARG A 264 30.82 15.05 -9.69
C ARG A 264 31.46 16.15 -8.87
N ASN A 265 31.88 17.25 -9.50
CA ASN A 265 32.62 18.32 -8.86
C ASN A 265 31.69 19.36 -8.23
N GLY A 266 32.23 20.08 -7.26
CA GLY A 266 31.62 21.18 -6.53
C GLY A 266 32.62 22.33 -6.34
N LYS A 267 32.08 23.50 -6.00
CA LYS A 267 32.78 24.77 -5.76
C LYS A 267 32.55 25.30 -4.34
N TYR A 268 31.83 24.57 -3.49
CA TYR A 268 31.49 25.00 -2.12
C TYR A 268 31.69 23.84 -1.14
N CYS A 269 32.08 24.15 0.10
CA CYS A 269 32.13 23.18 1.18
C CYS A 269 30.73 22.84 1.69
N HIS A 270 30.41 21.55 1.81
CA HIS A 270 29.12 21.10 2.30
C HIS A 270 28.86 21.46 3.77
N PHE A 271 29.91 21.62 4.58
CA PHE A 271 29.77 21.96 6.00
C PHE A 271 29.59 23.45 6.26
N CYS A 272 30.44 24.30 5.67
CA CYS A 272 30.45 25.74 5.98
C CYS A 272 29.96 26.66 4.85
N GLY A 273 29.73 26.14 3.64
CA GLY A 273 29.26 26.93 2.50
C GLY A 273 30.31 27.83 1.85
N GLU A 274 31.54 27.89 2.38
CA GLU A 274 32.65 28.64 1.76
C GLU A 274 33.06 28.03 0.41
N LYS A 275 33.59 28.86 -0.49
CA LYS A 275 34.12 28.39 -1.77
C LYS A 275 35.29 27.44 -1.55
N ALA A 276 35.20 26.25 -2.14
CA ALA A 276 36.22 25.21 -2.07
C ALA A 276 36.07 24.22 -3.23
N ASP A 277 37.19 23.75 -3.76
CA ASP A 277 37.18 22.66 -4.74
C ASP A 277 36.79 21.37 -4.03
N THR A 278 35.58 20.88 -4.33
CA THR A 278 34.94 19.74 -3.66
C THR A 278 34.42 18.75 -4.68
N SER A 279 34.01 17.57 -4.23
CA SER A 279 33.31 16.59 -5.06
C SER A 279 32.26 15.84 -4.26
N VAL A 280 31.43 15.05 -4.95
CA VAL A 280 30.46 14.15 -4.27
C VAL A 280 31.17 13.15 -3.35
N LEU A 281 32.42 12.76 -3.66
CA LEU A 281 33.22 11.83 -2.84
C LEU A 281 33.99 12.54 -1.72
N ASP A 282 34.28 13.83 -1.88
CA ASP A 282 34.98 14.67 -0.90
C ASP A 282 34.30 16.05 -0.82
N PRO A 283 33.19 16.16 -0.07
CA PRO A 283 32.34 17.34 -0.09
C PRO A 283 32.83 18.47 0.83
N PHE A 284 34.04 18.37 1.39
CA PHE A 284 34.53 19.29 2.42
C PHE A 284 35.75 20.08 1.97
N CYS A 285 35.91 21.31 2.47
CA CYS A 285 37.16 22.05 2.31
C CYS A 285 38.25 21.48 3.23
N GLU A 286 39.51 21.85 3.01
CA GLU A 286 40.66 21.41 3.82
C GLU A 286 40.44 21.51 5.34
N LYS A 287 39.83 22.62 5.82
CA LYS A 287 39.54 22.83 7.25
C LYS A 287 38.54 21.82 7.84
N HIS A 288 37.71 21.21 6.99
CA HIS A 288 36.57 20.38 7.38
C HIS A 288 36.68 18.93 6.89
N LYS A 289 37.83 18.51 6.35
CA LYS A 289 38.06 17.14 5.84
C LYS A 289 37.85 16.03 6.87
N ASN A 290 37.96 16.35 8.17
CA ASN A 290 37.86 15.37 9.26
C ASN A 290 36.46 15.28 9.89
N ILE A 291 35.45 15.94 9.33
CA ILE A 291 34.08 15.84 9.85
C ILE A 291 33.54 14.44 9.54
N LYS A 292 33.34 13.65 10.59
CA LYS A 292 32.62 12.37 10.54
C LYS A 292 31.18 12.60 10.99
N GLU A 293 30.26 11.86 10.38
CA GLU A 293 28.82 11.85 10.68
C GLU A 293 28.51 11.54 12.14
#